data_AF-A0A2G9U401-F1
#
_entry.id   AF-A0A2G9U401-F1
#
_cell.length_a   1.000
_cell.length_b   1.000
_cell.length_c   1.000
_cell.angle_alpha   90.00
_cell.angle_beta   90.00
_cell.angle_gamma   90.00
#
_symmetry.space_group_name_H-M   'P 1'
#
loop_
_entity.id
_entity.type
_entity.pdbx_description
1 polymer ?
#
loop_
_entity_poly.entity_id
_entity_poly.type
_entity_poly.pdbx_seq_one_letter_code
_entity_poly.pdbx_strand_id
1 'polypeptide(L)' 'MDWLLLPKDRRPGLITAYLDQPDSAGHYQLDERDIKDQIAQLDDRLRYLIERLDAEGLLACINLVLISDHGQR' A
#
# COMPACT_ATOMS: atom_id res chain seq x y z
N MET A 1 9.78 -4.23 2.96
CA MET A 1 10.56 -5.18 2.14
C MET A 1 11.29 -6.21 2.98
N ASP A 2 11.93 -5.81 4.08
CA ASP A 2 12.80 -6.68 4.88
C ASP A 2 12.21 -8.04 5.26
N TRP A 3 10.93 -8.09 5.67
CA TRP A 3 10.26 -9.36 5.97
C TRP A 3 10.17 -10.30 4.77
N LEU A 4 9.96 -9.79 3.55
CA LEU A 4 9.90 -10.59 2.33
C LEU A 4 11.27 -11.13 1.90
N LEU A 5 12.35 -10.50 2.36
CA LEU A 5 13.73 -10.90 2.06
C LEU A 5 14.35 -11.82 3.12
N LEU A 6 13.62 -12.13 4.19
CA LEU A 6 14.09 -13.07 5.20
C LEU A 6 14.36 -14.47 4.61
N PRO A 7 15.25 -15.26 5.24
CA PRO A 7 15.42 -16.68 4.96
C PRO A 7 14.08 -17.43 4.98
N LYS A 8 13.95 -18.47 4.14
CA LYS A 8 12.67 -19.16 3.87
C LYS A 8 11.98 -19.68 5.15
N ASP A 9 12.74 -20.13 6.12
CA ASP A 9 12.27 -20.64 7.41
C ASP A 9 11.75 -19.55 8.37
N ARG A 10 12.06 -18.28 8.10
CA ARG A 10 11.67 -17.11 8.92
C ARG A 10 10.76 -16.13 8.19
N ARG A 11 10.56 -16.32 6.88
CA ARG A 11 9.77 -15.43 6.03
C ARG A 11 8.27 -15.62 6.30
N PRO A 12 7.51 -14.56 6.64
CA PRO A 12 6.06 -14.68 6.83
C PRO A 12 5.35 -15.13 5.56
N GLY A 13 4.34 -16.00 5.71
CA GLY A 13 3.47 -16.41 4.61
C GLY A 13 2.31 -15.44 4.31
N LEU A 14 2.01 -14.54 5.25
CA LEU A 14 1.01 -13.49 5.13
C LEU A 14 1.58 -12.20 5.72
N ILE A 15 1.45 -11.10 4.99
CA ILE A 15 1.79 -9.76 5.45
C ILE A 15 0.59 -8.88 5.18
N THR A 16 0.19 -8.09 6.17
CA THR A 16 -0.84 -7.07 6.04
C THR A 16 -0.22 -5.70 6.28
N ALA A 17 -0.70 -4.71 5.53
CA ALA A 17 -0.33 -3.31 5.70
C ALA A 17 -1.62 -2.48 5.62
N TYR A 18 -1.69 -1.45 6.46
CA TYR A 18 -2.81 -0.51 6.50
C TYR A 18 -2.27 0.90 6.26
N LEU A 19 -2.98 1.64 5.42
CA LEU A 19 -2.71 3.03 5.06
C LEU A 19 -4.01 3.79 5.38
N ASP A 20 -3.91 4.83 6.20
CA ASP A 20 -5.06 5.59 6.72
C ASP A 20 -5.64 6.60 5.70
N GLN A 21 -4.91 6.84 4.61
CA GLN A 21 -5.37 7.71 3.53
C GLN A 21 -6.11 6.90 2.46
N PRO A 22 -7.13 7.47 1.81
CA PRO A 22 -7.56 8.88 1.89
C PRO A 22 -8.62 9.17 2.98
N ASP A 23 -8.94 8.21 3.87
CA ASP A 23 -10.00 8.35 4.87
C ASP A 23 -9.76 9.53 5.84
N SER A 24 -8.56 9.61 6.41
CA SER A 24 -8.13 10.73 7.26
C SER A 24 -8.32 12.10 6.56
N ALA A 25 -7.96 12.23 5.28
CA ALA A 25 -8.19 13.44 4.52
C ALA A 25 -9.69 13.72 4.34
N GLY A 26 -10.46 12.71 3.92
CA GLY A 26 -11.90 12.82 3.77
C GLY A 26 -12.65 13.24 5.04
N HIS A 27 -12.09 12.93 6.22
CA HIS A 27 -12.66 13.32 7.51
C HIS A 27 -12.22 14.69 8.01
N TYR A 28 -10.96 15.09 7.77
CA TYR A 28 -10.37 16.27 8.43
C TYR A 28 -9.93 17.39 7.47
N GLN A 29 -9.79 17.09 6.18
CA GLN A 29 -9.34 18.02 5.14
C GLN A 29 -10.52 18.27 4.19
N LEU A 30 -11.22 19.39 4.40
CA LEU A 30 -12.55 19.67 3.83
C LEU A 30 -12.55 19.97 2.32
N ASP A 31 -11.38 20.14 1.68
CA ASP A 31 -11.28 20.45 0.24
C ASP A 31 -11.00 19.18 -0.58
N GLU A 32 -11.72 19.00 -1.68
CA GLU A 32 -11.49 17.92 -2.65
C GLU A 32 -10.03 17.85 -3.15
N ARG A 33 -9.32 18.99 -3.16
CA ARG A 33 -7.90 19.04 -3.52
C ARG A 33 -7.02 18.29 -2.54
N ASP A 34 -7.29 18.40 -1.24
CA ASP A 34 -6.50 17.71 -0.22
C ASP A 34 -6.67 16.19 -0.35
N ILE A 35 -7.89 15.72 -0.64
CA ILE A 35 -8.18 14.31 -0.90
C ILE A 35 -7.43 13.82 -2.16
N LYS A 36 -7.47 14.60 -3.26
CA LYS A 36 -6.75 14.25 -4.50
C LYS A 36 -5.24 14.16 -4.27
N ASP A 37 -4.67 15.09 -3.51
CA ASP A 37 -3.24 15.09 -3.18
C ASP A 37 -2.85 13.88 -2.31
N GLN A 38 -3.70 13.45 -1.38
CA GLN A 38 -3.46 12.24 -0.60
C GLN A 38 -3.60 10.96 -1.42
N ILE A 39 -4.55 10.92 -2.37
CA ILE A 39 -4.66 9.81 -3.33
C ILE A 39 -3.40 9.72 -4.20
N ALA A 40 -2.88 10.85 -4.71
CA ALA A 40 -1.65 10.87 -5.49
C ALA A 40 -0.44 10.36 -4.68
N GLN A 41 -0.32 10.79 -3.42
CA GLN A 41 0.73 10.30 -2.51
C GLN A 41 0.60 8.80 -2.20
N LEU A 42 -0.62 8.29 -2.07
CA LEU A 42 -0.87 6.86 -1.87
C LEU A 42 -0.46 6.06 -3.11
N ASP A 43 -0.82 6.54 -4.31
CA ASP A 43 -0.42 5.94 -5.59
C ASP A 43 1.11 5.88 -5.73
N ASP A 44 1.81 6.96 -5.40
CA ASP A 44 3.28 6.99 -5.41
C ASP A 44 3.92 5.95 -4.47
N ARG A 45 3.34 5.74 -3.29
CA ARG A 45 3.80 4.73 -2.33
C ARG A 45 3.54 3.31 -2.83
N LEU A 46 2.39 3.08 -3.45
CA LEU A 46 2.06 1.79 -4.06
C LEU A 46 2.97 1.48 -5.24
N ARG A 47 3.23 2.48 -6.10
CA ARG A 47 4.20 2.39 -7.19
C ARG A 47 5.58 2.01 -6.66
N TYR A 48 6.09 2.71 -5.65
CA TYR A 48 7.36 2.36 -5.01
C TYR A 48 7.39 0.91 -4.51
N LEU A 49 6.32 0.44 -3.84
CA LEU A 49 6.25 -0.95 -3.38
C LEU A 49 6.29 -1.94 -4.55
N ILE A 50 5.51 -1.71 -5.60
CA ILE A 50 5.44 -2.59 -6.78
C ILE A 50 6.78 -2.62 -7.51
N GLU A 51 7.41 -1.47 -7.74
CA GLU A 51 8.74 -1.38 -8.36
C GLU A 51 9.80 -2.12 -7.54
N ARG A 52 9.76 -2.00 -6.21
CA ARG A 52 10.66 -2.75 -5.33
C ARG A 52 10.40 -4.25 -5.37
N LEU A 53 9.14 -4.68 -5.42
CA LEU A 53 8.81 -6.10 -5.56
C LEU A 53 9.28 -6.68 -6.89
N ASP A 54 9.16 -5.91 -7.99
CA ASP A 54 9.62 -6.32 -9.31
C ASP A 54 11.15 -6.39 -9.38
N ALA A 55 11.84 -5.38 -8.87
CA ALA A 55 13.31 -5.33 -8.82
C ALA A 55 13.93 -6.49 -8.00
N GLU A 56 13.23 -6.96 -6.97
CA GLU A 56 13.65 -8.13 -6.17
C GLU A 56 13.15 -9.47 -6.75
N GLY A 57 12.47 -9.45 -7.91
CA GLY A 57 11.92 -10.64 -8.58
C GLY A 57 10.76 -11.30 -7.84
N LEU A 58 10.11 -10.58 -6.92
CA LEU A 58 9.05 -11.09 -6.06
C LEU A 58 7.66 -10.89 -6.63
N LEU A 59 7.47 -9.94 -7.54
CA LEU A 59 6.14 -9.57 -8.05
C LEU A 59 5.40 -10.76 -8.70
N ALA A 60 6.12 -11.64 -9.39
CA ALA A 60 5.57 -12.86 -9.99
C ALA A 60 5.39 -14.03 -8.99
N CYS A 61 5.85 -13.87 -7.74
CA CYS A 61 5.85 -14.93 -6.73
C CYS A 61 4.84 -14.71 -5.60
N ILE A 62 4.23 -13.52 -5.52
CA ILE A 62 3.28 -13.17 -4.46
C ILE A 62 1.88 -12.93 -5.01
N ASN A 63 0.87 -13.10 -4.15
CA ASN A 63 -0.46 -12.56 -4.40
C ASN A 63 -0.57 -11.21 -3.70
N LEU A 64 -0.79 -10.14 -4.47
CA LEU A 64 -1.04 -8.81 -3.91
C LEU A 64 -2.54 -8.50 -4.00
N VAL A 65 -3.14 -8.18 -2.86
CA VAL A 65 -4.56 -7.82 -2.74
C VAL A 65 -4.65 -6.41 -2.18
N LEU A 66 -5.17 -5.48 -2.98
CA LEU A 66 -5.48 -4.11 -2.57
C LEU A 66 -6.98 -4.00 -2.33
N ILE A 67 -7.36 -3.67 -1.10
CA ILE A 67 -8.76 -3.52 -0.68
C ILE A 67 -8.94 -2.27 0.16
N SER A 68 -10.16 -1.76 0.17
CA SER A 68 -10.63 -0.71 1.06
C SER A 68 -11.71 -1.31 1.95
N ASP A 69 -11.76 -0.89 3.20
CA ASP A 69 -12.74 -1.30 4.20
C ASP A 69 -14.10 -0.65 3.96
N HIS A 70 -14.12 0.63 3.56
CA HIS A 70 -15.32 1.35 3.15
C HIS A 70 -15.02 2.57 2.25
N GLY A 71 -16.07 3.13 1.63
CA GLY A 71 -15.98 4.43 0.95
C GLY A 71 -16.20 5.60 1.90
N GLN A 72 -15.95 6.81 1.41
CA GLN A 72 -16.31 8.07 2.06
C GLN A 72 -17.68 8.55 1.56
N ARG A 73 -18.46 9.24 2.42
CA ARG A 73 -19.67 9.97 2.03
C ARG A 73 -19.45 11.47 2.06
#